data_AF-A0A947QVH8-F1
#
_entry.id   AF-A0A947QVH8-F1
#
_cell.length_a   1.000
_cell.length_b   1.000
_cell.length_c   1.000
_cell.angle_alpha   90.00
_cell.angle_beta   90.00
_cell.angle_gamma   90.00
#
_symmetry.space_group_name_H-M   'P 1'
#
loop_
_entity.id
_entity.type
_entity.pdbx_description
1 polymer ?
#
loop_
_entity_poly.entity_id
_entity_poly.type
_entity_poly.pdbx_seq_one_letter_code
_entity_poly.pdbx_strand_id
1 'polypeptide(L)'
;ESAGIKILDQGQAQTMTQNFKQTSIDMSSKSRSAITIVDATNAACVLYSRPALDQVGLFDERFGSYLEDIDLSLRLTRAGWQNLVCHQVAVVHQQQASSQTLGWRKNWLDTKNWWLVILKNWSCRQWLKYWPGILLERGRNLSGLIRSYASG
;
A
#
# COMPACT_ATOMS: atom_id res chain seq x y z
N GLU A 1 -3.04 -12.67 -7.39
CA GLU A 1 -3.24 -12.16 -6.02
C GLU A 1 -2.04 -11.30 -5.62
N SER A 2 -2.25 -10.30 -4.76
CA SER A 2 -1.16 -9.44 -4.28
C SER A 2 -0.28 -10.22 -3.31
N ALA A 3 1.01 -10.31 -3.62
CA ALA A 3 2.05 -10.87 -2.77
C ALA A 3 2.70 -9.78 -1.88
N GLY A 4 1.99 -8.67 -1.65
CA GLY A 4 2.45 -7.48 -0.96
C GLY A 4 2.67 -6.27 -1.86
N ILE A 5 3.17 -5.19 -1.27
CA ILE A 5 3.37 -3.90 -1.91
C ILE A 5 4.82 -3.47 -1.76
N LYS A 6 5.40 -3.05 -2.89
CA LYS A 6 6.68 -2.34 -2.93
C LYS A 6 6.43 -0.85 -3.06
N ILE A 7 7.11 -0.04 -2.26
CA ILE A 7 6.97 1.41 -2.29
C ILE A 7 8.23 2.00 -2.94
N LEU A 8 8.03 2.72 -4.04
CA LEU A 8 9.10 3.37 -4.76
C LEU A 8 9.36 4.76 -4.19
N ASP A 9 10.63 5.13 -4.10
CA ASP A 9 11.12 6.45 -3.68
C ASP A 9 10.51 7.63 -4.48
N GLN A 10 9.97 7.37 -5.67
CA GLN A 10 9.27 8.34 -6.51
C GLN A 10 7.82 8.60 -6.06
N GLY A 11 7.37 8.00 -4.95
CA GLY A 11 6.02 8.17 -4.43
C GLY A 11 4.98 7.36 -5.20
N GLN A 12 5.30 6.10 -5.48
CA GLN A 12 4.43 5.14 -6.17
C GLN A 12 4.42 3.81 -5.41
N ALA A 13 3.25 3.16 -5.32
CA ALA A 13 3.11 1.81 -4.80
C ALA A 13 2.93 0.83 -5.96
N GLN A 14 3.67 -0.27 -5.96
CA GLN A 14 3.54 -1.34 -6.93
C GLN A 14 3.12 -2.62 -6.23
N THR A 15 2.05 -3.21 -6.73
CA THR A 15 1.60 -4.52 -6.26
C THR A 15 2.58 -5.57 -6.74
N MET A 16 3.13 -6.35 -5.82
CA MET A 16 3.91 -7.53 -6.16
C MET A 16 2.93 -8.65 -6.51
N THR A 17 3.12 -9.34 -7.64
CA THR A 17 2.31 -10.50 -8.02
C THR A 17 3.16 -11.76 -7.93
N GLN A 18 2.65 -12.80 -7.26
CA GLN A 18 3.20 -14.14 -7.38
C GLN A 18 2.47 -14.92 -8.48
N ASN A 19 3.24 -15.63 -9.31
CA ASN A 19 2.71 -16.62 -10.24
C ASN A 19 2.29 -17.86 -9.45
N PHE A 20 1.07 -17.86 -8.91
CA PHE A 20 0.45 -19.07 -8.41
C PHE A 20 0.13 -19.98 -9.60
N LYS A 21 1.07 -20.88 -9.96
CA LYS A 21 0.65 -22.11 -10.65
C LYS A 21 -0.13 -22.92 -9.63
N GLN A 22 -1.43 -23.03 -9.87
CA GLN A 22 -2.38 -23.86 -9.13
C GLN A 22 -1.91 -25.32 -9.20
N THR A 23 -1.03 -25.70 -8.28
CA THR A 23 -0.53 -27.06 -8.14
C THR A 23 -1.00 -27.51 -6.77
N SER A 24 -1.73 -28.61 -6.74
CA SER A 24 -2.30 -29.27 -5.55
C SER A 24 -1.41 -29.12 -4.32
N ILE A 25 -1.99 -28.57 -3.24
CA ILE A 25 -1.32 -28.36 -1.97
C ILE A 25 -0.93 -29.72 -1.38
N ASP A 26 0.36 -30.04 -1.43
CA ASP A 26 0.97 -31.10 -0.63
C ASP A 26 1.44 -30.50 0.70
N MET A 27 0.75 -30.86 1.78
CA MET A 27 0.94 -30.34 3.15
C MET A 27 2.20 -30.86 3.85
N SER A 28 3.09 -31.57 3.15
CA SER A 28 4.17 -32.36 3.78
C SER A 28 5.56 -31.72 3.83
N SER A 29 5.80 -30.53 3.27
CA SER A 29 7.16 -29.93 3.28
C SER A 29 7.26 -28.65 4.11
N LYS A 30 7.98 -28.74 5.24
CA LYS A 30 8.53 -27.60 6.00
C LYS A 30 9.52 -26.85 5.10
N SER A 31 9.05 -25.92 4.28
CA SER A 31 9.91 -25.03 3.50
C SER A 31 9.81 -23.58 4.01
N ARG A 32 10.95 -23.00 4.36
CA ARG A 32 11.11 -21.59 4.77
C ARG A 32 10.73 -20.57 3.67
N SER A 33 10.23 -21.01 2.52
CA SER A 33 9.81 -20.20 1.38
C SER A 33 8.39 -19.58 1.49
N ALA A 34 7.77 -19.64 2.66
CA ALA A 34 6.37 -19.24 2.85
C ALA A 34 6.13 -17.77 3.22
N ILE A 35 7.16 -17.02 3.61
CA ILE A 35 7.01 -15.65 4.11
C ILE A 35 7.89 -14.71 3.28
N THR A 36 7.35 -13.55 2.89
CA THR A 36 8.11 -12.49 2.19
C THR A 36 8.04 -11.18 2.96
N ILE A 37 9.20 -10.53 3.13
CA ILE A 37 9.30 -9.17 3.65
C ILE A 37 8.93 -8.19 2.54
N VAL A 38 8.05 -7.26 2.84
CA VAL A 38 7.51 -6.27 1.89
C VAL A 38 7.54 -4.88 2.50
N ASP A 39 7.41 -3.83 1.68
CA ASP A 39 7.39 -2.45 2.19
C ASP A 39 6.04 -2.13 2.84
N ALA A 40 4.95 -2.67 2.28
CA ALA A 40 3.61 -2.56 2.84
C ALA A 40 2.71 -3.75 2.50
N THR A 41 1.62 -3.88 3.25
CA THR A 41 0.56 -4.86 3.03
C THR A 41 -0.75 -4.14 2.73
N ASN A 42 -1.62 -4.76 1.94
CA ASN A 42 -2.99 -4.27 1.79
C ASN A 42 -3.79 -4.69 3.03
N ALA A 43 -4.48 -3.77 3.69
CA ALA A 43 -5.18 -4.07 4.97
C ALA A 43 -6.42 -5.00 4.83
N ALA A 44 -6.58 -5.71 3.71
CA ALA A 44 -7.71 -6.60 3.46
C ALA A 44 -7.74 -7.83 4.39
N CYS A 45 -6.57 -8.38 4.74
CA CYS A 45 -6.44 -9.48 5.69
C CYS A 45 -5.07 -9.41 6.37
N VAL A 46 -4.92 -8.51 7.35
CA VAL A 46 -3.66 -8.27 8.06
C VAL A 46 -3.86 -8.41 9.56
N LEU A 47 -2.90 -9.04 10.22
CA LEU A 47 -2.80 -9.09 11.67
C LEU A 47 -1.67 -8.17 12.12
N TYR A 48 -1.98 -7.28 13.06
CA TYR A 48 -1.00 -6.34 13.61
C TYR A 48 -0.61 -6.76 15.03
N SER A 49 0.68 -6.64 15.33
CA SER A 49 1.20 -6.81 16.69
C SER A 49 0.70 -5.65 17.57
N ARG A 50 0.06 -5.97 18.70
CA ARG A 50 -0.42 -4.95 19.66
C ARG A 50 0.71 -4.03 20.12
N PRO A 51 1.87 -4.53 20.60
CA PRO A 51 3.02 -3.67 20.95
C PRO A 51 3.47 -2.75 19.81
N ALA A 52 3.37 -3.22 18.57
CA ALA A 52 3.75 -2.40 17.41
C ALA A 52 2.76 -1.24 17.21
N LEU A 53 1.45 -1.50 17.31
CA LEU A 53 0.43 -0.46 17.25
C LEU A 53 0.50 0.51 18.42
N ASP A 54 0.78 0.02 19.63
CA ASP A 54 0.97 0.88 20.82
C ASP A 54 2.16 1.84 20.62
N GLN A 55 3.20 1.41 19.90
CA GLN A 55 4.38 2.22 19.61
C GLN A 55 4.14 3.26 18.51
N VAL A 56 3.49 2.89 17.40
CA VAL A 56 3.40 3.77 16.21
C VAL A 56 2.04 4.45 16.04
N GLY A 57 1.02 4.04 16.79
CA GLY A 57 -0.36 4.46 16.66
C GLY A 57 -1.13 3.70 15.57
N LEU A 58 -2.45 3.89 15.54
CA LEU A 58 -3.38 3.26 14.59
C LEU A 58 -3.32 3.91 13.19
N PHE A 59 -4.36 3.71 12.39
CA PHE A 59 -4.54 4.42 11.12
C PHE A 59 -4.71 5.93 11.36
N ASP A 60 -4.19 6.72 10.42
CA ASP A 60 -4.26 8.17 10.49
C ASP A 60 -5.57 8.64 9.84
N GLU A 61 -6.48 9.21 10.64
CA GLU A 61 -7.83 9.57 10.20
C GLU A 61 -7.86 10.61 9.08
N ARG A 62 -6.77 11.37 8.88
CA ARG A 62 -6.66 12.36 7.79
C ARG A 62 -6.78 11.75 6.39
N PHE A 63 -6.46 10.46 6.27
CA PHE A 63 -6.60 9.70 5.04
C PHE A 63 -8.07 9.44 4.71
N GLY A 64 -8.89 9.11 5.71
CA GLY A 64 -10.29 8.69 5.56
C GLY A 64 -10.46 7.32 4.89
N SER A 65 -9.82 7.12 3.73
CA SER A 65 -9.75 5.85 2.98
C SER A 65 -8.64 5.94 1.93
N TYR A 66 -8.05 4.79 1.56
CA TYR A 66 -6.91 4.63 0.66
C TYR A 66 -5.57 5.17 1.23
N LEU A 67 -4.53 4.33 1.18
CA LEU A 67 -3.14 4.63 1.56
C LEU A 67 -2.89 4.81 3.07
N GLU A 68 -3.91 4.71 3.92
CA GLU A 68 -3.75 4.65 5.38
C GLU A 68 -2.95 3.43 5.82
N ASP A 69 -3.10 2.32 5.09
CA ASP A 69 -2.39 1.07 5.29
C ASP A 69 -0.92 1.17 4.87
N ILE A 70 -0.65 1.84 3.75
CA ILE A 70 0.70 2.19 3.31
C ILE A 70 1.42 3.07 4.34
N ASP A 71 0.75 4.11 4.83
CA ASP A 71 1.32 4.97 5.88
C ASP A 71 1.64 4.19 7.15
N LEU A 72 0.72 3.33 7.61
CA LEU A 72 0.94 2.50 8.80
C LEU A 72 2.12 1.54 8.60
N SER A 73 2.20 0.86 7.46
CA SER A 73 3.32 -0.04 7.13
C SER A 73 4.66 0.69 7.11
N LEU A 74 4.73 1.91 6.56
CA LEU A 74 5.95 2.73 6.58
C LEU A 74 6.35 3.15 8.00
N ARG A 75 5.38 3.55 8.83
CA ARG A 75 5.64 3.89 10.24
C ARG A 75 6.15 2.69 11.04
N LEU A 76 5.54 1.51 10.84
CA LEU A 76 5.99 0.26 11.45
C LEU A 76 7.44 -0.06 11.06
N THR A 77 7.77 0.02 9.77
CA THR A 77 9.14 -0.20 9.29
C THR A 77 10.13 0.78 9.91
N ARG A 78 9.78 2.07 9.99
CA ARG A 78 10.62 3.10 10.62
C ARG A 78 10.82 2.87 12.12
N ALA A 79 9.87 2.22 12.78
CA ALA A 79 9.97 1.84 14.19
C ALA A 79 10.71 0.51 14.42
N GLY A 80 11.20 -0.14 13.36
CA GLY A 80 11.97 -1.38 13.42
C GLY A 80 11.14 -2.67 13.28
N TRP A 81 9.84 -2.56 13.00
CA TRP A 81 8.98 -3.71 12.72
C TRP A 81 9.08 -4.14 11.24
N GLN A 82 8.69 -5.37 10.94
CA GLN A 82 8.68 -5.89 9.58
C GLN A 82 7.25 -6.12 9.10
N ASN A 83 6.96 -5.72 7.86
CA ASN A 83 5.73 -6.11 7.16
C ASN A 83 5.99 -7.44 6.43
N LEU A 84 5.13 -8.42 6.65
CA LEU A 84 5.31 -9.79 6.17
C LEU A 84 4.04 -10.25 5.46
N VAL A 85 4.21 -10.98 4.35
CA VAL A 85 3.13 -11.71 3.67
C VAL A 85 3.35 -13.20 3.84
N CYS A 86 2.34 -13.92 4.33
CA CYS A 86 2.33 -15.37 4.43
C CYS A 86 1.62 -15.97 3.20
N HIS A 87 2.35 -16.72 2.38
CA HIS A 87 1.84 -17.31 1.13
C HIS A 87 1.18 -18.68 1.32
N GLN A 88 1.09 -19.19 2.55
CA GLN A 88 0.40 -20.46 2.86
C GLN A 88 -1.13 -20.30 2.90
N VAL A 89 -1.62 -19.07 2.94
CA VAL A 89 -3.05 -18.76 3.00
C VAL A 89 -3.37 -17.76 1.90
N ALA A 90 -4.40 -18.05 1.11
CA ALA A 90 -4.93 -17.15 0.11
C ALA A 90 -6.31 -16.65 0.55
N VAL A 91 -6.57 -15.36 0.38
CA VAL A 91 -7.86 -14.72 0.68
C VAL A 91 -8.33 -14.00 -0.57
N VAL A 92 -9.52 -14.34 -1.03
CA VAL A 92 -10.14 -13.65 -2.17
C VAL A 92 -10.79 -12.36 -1.67
N HIS A 93 -10.23 -11.23 -2.07
CA HIS A 93 -10.78 -9.91 -1.79
C HIS A 93 -11.36 -9.31 -3.06
N GLN A 94 -12.65 -8.95 -3.04
CA GLN A 94 -13.27 -8.21 -4.15
C GLN A 94 -12.79 -6.76 -4.14
N GLN A 95 -11.72 -6.51 -4.90
CA GLN A 95 -11.15 -5.17 -5.00
C GLN A 95 -12.14 -4.20 -5.64
N GLN A 96 -12.16 -2.97 -5.12
CA GLN A 96 -12.88 -1.82 -5.70
C GLN A 96 -14.42 -1.90 -5.70
N ALA A 97 -15.05 -2.87 -5.04
CA ALA A 97 -16.52 -2.96 -4.97
C ALA A 97 -17.14 -1.66 -4.42
N SER A 98 -16.61 -1.14 -3.30
CA SER A 98 -17.04 0.15 -2.73
C SER A 98 -16.44 1.37 -3.44
N SER A 99 -15.35 1.17 -4.21
CA SER A 99 -14.70 2.27 -4.93
C SER A 99 -15.45 2.69 -6.18
N GLN A 100 -16.21 1.76 -6.79
CA GLN A 100 -16.97 2.00 -8.02
C GLN A 100 -18.10 3.02 -7.83
N THR A 101 -18.62 3.17 -6.61
CA THR A 101 -19.70 4.12 -6.29
C THR A 101 -19.20 5.54 -5.97
N LEU A 102 -17.88 5.74 -5.85
CA LEU A 102 -17.30 7.02 -5.41
C LEU A 102 -17.08 8.03 -6.56
N GLY A 103 -17.13 7.60 -7.82
CA GLY A 103 -16.86 8.46 -8.98
C GLY A 103 -15.52 9.21 -8.85
N TRP A 104 -15.52 10.51 -9.13
CA TRP A 104 -14.32 11.36 -9.04
C TRP A 104 -13.70 11.44 -7.64
N ARG A 105 -14.48 11.20 -6.58
CA ARG A 105 -14.00 11.29 -5.19
C ARG A 105 -12.91 10.27 -4.89
N LYS A 106 -12.92 9.11 -5.57
CA LYS A 106 -11.83 8.12 -5.48
C LYS A 106 -10.49 8.73 -5.90
N ASN A 107 -10.46 9.38 -7.07
CA ASN A 107 -9.24 9.98 -7.61
C ASN A 107 -8.81 11.20 -6.78
N TRP A 108 -9.76 11.90 -6.16
CA TRP A 108 -9.46 12.98 -5.22
C TRP A 108 -8.75 12.44 -3.97
N LEU A 109 -9.29 11.38 -3.35
CA LEU A 109 -8.69 10.74 -2.20
C LEU A 109 -7.29 10.21 -2.52
N ASP A 110 -7.13 9.50 -3.64
CA ASP A 110 -5.82 8.99 -4.08
C ASP A 110 -4.80 10.13 -4.30
N THR A 111 -5.20 11.20 -5.00
CA THR A 111 -4.34 12.36 -5.23
C THR A 111 -3.92 13.04 -3.93
N LYS A 112 -4.87 13.31 -3.03
CA LYS A 112 -4.65 13.95 -1.74
C LYS A 112 -3.77 13.07 -0.82
N ASN A 113 -4.10 11.79 -0.70
CA ASN A 113 -3.48 10.91 0.29
C ASN A 113 -2.05 10.55 -0.06
N TRP A 114 -1.69 10.45 -1.33
CA TRP A 114 -0.30 10.27 -1.71
C TRP A 114 0.59 11.43 -1.28
N TRP A 115 0.11 12.68 -1.38
CA TRP A 115 0.85 13.81 -0.83
C TRP A 115 1.03 13.68 0.68
N LEU A 116 0.00 13.23 1.40
CA LEU A 116 0.12 12.95 2.84
C LEU A 116 1.17 11.87 3.13
N VAL A 117 1.18 10.74 2.40
CA VAL A 117 2.19 9.68 2.57
C VAL A 117 3.60 10.24 2.39
N ILE A 118 3.85 10.96 1.28
CA ILE A 118 5.19 11.42 0.93
C ILE A 118 5.67 12.46 1.95
N LEU A 119 4.83 13.46 2.28
CA LEU A 119 5.18 14.49 3.25
C LEU A 119 5.47 13.92 4.65
N LYS A 120 4.76 12.85 5.03
CA LYS A 120 4.92 12.22 6.36
C LYS A 120 6.11 11.28 6.43
N ASN A 121 6.45 10.60 5.34
CA ASN A 121 7.38 9.47 5.39
C ASN A 121 8.75 9.72 4.72
N TRP A 122 8.87 10.69 3.81
CA TRP A 122 10.13 10.92 3.08
C TRP A 122 11.07 11.79 3.90
N SER A 123 12.33 11.38 3.97
CA SER A 123 13.40 12.23 4.50
C SER A 123 13.68 13.41 3.56
N CYS A 124 14.29 14.48 4.08
CA CYS A 124 14.73 15.62 3.26
C CYS A 124 15.62 15.19 2.09
N ARG A 125 16.44 14.15 2.28
CA ARG A 125 17.32 13.59 1.23
C ARG A 125 16.54 12.92 0.12
N GLN A 126 15.50 12.15 0.47
CA GLN A 126 14.64 11.52 -0.53
C GLN A 126 13.85 12.58 -1.31
N TRP A 127 13.32 13.59 -0.62
CA TRP A 127 12.71 14.75 -1.28
C TRP A 127 13.65 15.40 -2.28
N LEU A 128 14.84 15.80 -1.84
CA LEU A 128 15.82 16.48 -2.71
C LEU A 128 16.24 15.62 -3.91
N LYS A 129 16.32 14.29 -3.75
CA LYS A 129 16.75 13.37 -4.81
C LYS A 129 15.63 13.00 -5.78
N TYR A 130 14.40 12.82 -5.28
CA TYR A 130 13.32 12.20 -6.04
C TYR A 130 12.15 13.15 -6.35
N TRP A 131 12.24 14.44 -5.99
CA TRP A 131 11.18 15.42 -6.26
C TRP A 131 10.71 15.47 -7.73
N PRO A 132 11.55 15.30 -8.79
CA PRO A 132 11.04 15.35 -10.15
C PRO A 132 10.13 14.16 -10.46
N GLY A 133 10.51 12.96 -10.00
CA GLY A 133 9.69 11.75 -10.15
C GLY A 133 8.40 11.83 -9.33
N ILE A 134 8.48 12.36 -8.11
CA ILE A 134 7.31 12.64 -7.28
C ILE A 134 6.34 13.57 -8.01
N LEU A 135 6.81 14.72 -8.52
CA LEU A 135 5.94 15.65 -9.23
C LEU A 135 5.31 15.03 -10.48
N LEU A 136 6.06 14.21 -11.22
CA LEU A 136 5.55 13.52 -12.39
C LEU A 136 4.42 12.54 -12.02
N GLU A 137 4.63 11.70 -11.00
CA GLU A 137 3.59 10.77 -10.54
C GLU A 137 2.38 11.52 -9.98
N ARG A 138 2.59 12.54 -9.13
CA ARG A 138 1.49 13.37 -8.60
C ARG A 138 0.73 14.09 -9.72
N GLY A 139 1.41 14.52 -10.78
CA GLY A 139 0.80 15.09 -11.98
C GLY A 139 -0.07 14.09 -12.75
N ARG A 140 0.33 12.81 -12.80
CA ARG A 140 -0.49 11.73 -13.39
C ARG A 140 -1.78 11.51 -12.60
N ASN A 141 -1.70 11.48 -11.25
CA ASN A 141 -2.90 11.38 -10.41
C ASN A 141 -3.83 12.58 -10.60
N LEU A 142 -3.29 13.80 -10.64
CA LEU A 142 -4.06 15.02 -10.90
C LEU A 142 -4.74 15.00 -12.28
N SER A 143 -4.02 14.57 -13.32
CA SER A 143 -4.59 14.37 -14.66
C SER A 143 -5.74 13.36 -14.66
N GLY A 144 -5.62 12.26 -13.89
CA GLY A 144 -6.67 11.27 -13.73
C GLY A 144 -7.88 11.81 -12.97
N LEU A 145 -7.66 12.65 -11.95
CA LEU A 145 -8.72 13.36 -11.24
C LEU A 145 -9.49 14.30 -12.17
N ILE A 146 -8.80 15.17 -12.92
CA ILE A 146 -9.44 16.13 -13.83
C ILE A 146 -10.30 15.40 -14.86
N ARG A 147 -9.79 14.31 -15.45
CA ARG A 147 -10.55 13.49 -16.40
C ARG A 147 -11.79 12.87 -15.76
N SER A 148 -11.66 12.30 -14.57
CA SER A 148 -12.79 11.68 -13.87
C SER A 148 -13.83 12.68 -13.39
N TYR A 149 -13.42 13.91 -13.08
CA TYR A 149 -14.33 14.99 -12.70
C TYR A 149 -15.10 15.50 -13.91
N ALA A 150 -14.46 15.59 -15.08
CA ALA A 150 -15.12 16.01 -16.32
C ALA A 150 -16.09 14.95 -16.91
N SER A 151 -15.94 13.68 -16.53
CA SER A 151 -16.74 12.56 -17.05
C SER A 151 -17.91 12.13 -16.14
N GLY A 152 -18.05 12.74 -14.96
CA GLY A 152 -19.09 12.42 -13.98
C GLY A 152 -20.04 13.58 -13.80
#